data_AF-A0A8H4UZX0-F1
#
_entry.id   AF-A0A8H4UZX0-F1
#
_cell.length_a   1.000
_cell.length_b   1.000
_cell.length_c   1.000
_cell.angle_alpha   90.00
_cell.angle_beta   90.00
_cell.angle_gamma   90.00
#
_symmetry.space_group_name_H-M   'P 1'
#
loop_
_entity.id
_entity.type
_entity.pdbx_description
1 polymer ?
#
loop_
_entity_poly.entity_id
_entity_poly.type
_entity_poly.pdbx_seq_one_letter_code
_entity_poly.pdbx_strand_id
1 'polypeptide(L)'
;MRTDKEDVNSLLNALYWTFQSNLFSYHTDCPQIEKFGWLEVTHLLAPATQYIRDMESLYSKILDDILDAQEPNGLVPTMAPEMRYMCGPLHDTITWGGAICLLPDILLRYYDSTHVIPKVYPAAVRYMEYMKMKERKGGLIEHGLGDWGRDIAFGNHQANIETAIYYRCLQCVAIMATELGKVNEAAHFTEWADRIAKVYNKHLLVTDDPS
;
A
#
# COMPACT_ATOMS: atom_id res chain seq x y z
N MET A 1 8.97 16.61 19.00
CA MET A 1 9.70 15.53 19.69
C MET A 1 11.13 15.99 19.93
N ARG A 2 11.71 15.74 21.11
CA ARG A 2 13.12 16.04 21.42
C ARG A 2 13.67 14.98 22.37
N THR A 3 14.91 14.58 22.17
CA THR A 3 15.63 13.61 22.99
C THR A 3 16.86 14.27 23.64
N ASP A 4 17.53 13.54 24.53
CA ASP A 4 18.80 13.92 25.15
C ASP A 4 20.03 13.73 24.22
N LYS A 5 19.84 13.14 23.04
CA LYS A 5 20.90 12.90 22.05
C LYS A 5 20.80 13.85 20.86
N GLU A 6 21.89 14.57 20.59
CA GLU A 6 21.90 15.62 19.57
C GLU A 6 21.88 15.08 18.12
N ASP A 7 22.50 13.93 17.87
CA ASP A 7 22.44 13.23 16.58
C ASP A 7 21.01 12.79 16.25
N VAL A 8 20.28 12.26 17.22
CA VAL A 8 18.86 11.91 17.08
C VAL A 8 18.02 13.15 16.83
N ASN A 9 18.25 14.25 17.55
CA ASN A 9 17.54 15.52 17.31
C ASN A 9 17.81 16.07 15.90
N SER A 10 19.04 15.95 15.42
CA SER A 10 19.43 16.34 14.06
C SER A 10 18.71 15.50 13.01
N LEU A 11 18.61 14.19 13.21
CA LEU A 11 17.85 13.28 12.34
C LEU A 11 16.36 13.63 12.33
N LEU A 12 15.75 13.87 13.50
CA LEU A 12 14.34 14.26 13.59
C LEU A 12 14.06 15.57 12.84
N ASN A 13 14.98 16.54 12.91
CA ASN A 13 14.86 17.78 12.16
C ASN A 13 14.99 17.55 10.64
N ALA A 14 15.88 16.67 10.20
CA ALA A 14 15.99 16.30 8.79
C ALA A 14 14.69 15.65 8.29
N LEU A 15 14.14 14.68 9.04
CA LEU A 15 12.88 14.01 8.71
C LEU A 15 11.71 15.00 8.61
N TYR A 16 11.64 15.97 9.54
CA TYR A 16 10.63 17.02 9.50
C TYR A 16 10.63 17.77 8.16
N TRP A 17 11.81 18.22 7.71
CA TRP A 17 11.93 18.96 6.44
C TRP A 17 11.77 18.07 5.22
N THR A 18 12.23 16.82 5.27
CA THR A 18 11.97 15.82 4.21
C THR A 18 10.48 15.64 3.99
N PHE A 19 9.70 15.43 5.05
CA PHE A 19 8.25 15.29 4.88
C PHE A 19 7.60 16.61 4.51
N GLN A 20 7.96 17.71 5.18
CA GLN A 20 7.32 19.00 4.91
C GLN A 20 7.52 19.49 3.48
N SER A 21 8.67 19.20 2.88
CA SER A 21 8.94 19.55 1.51
C SER A 21 8.14 18.73 0.50
N ASN A 22 7.49 17.63 0.88
CA ASN A 22 6.79 16.72 -0.03
C ASN A 22 5.24 16.74 0.11
N LEU A 23 4.67 17.70 0.83
CA LEU A 23 3.21 17.80 1.04
C LEU A 23 2.63 19.01 0.29
N PHE A 24 2.09 18.78 -0.91
CA PHE A 24 1.54 19.82 -1.80
C PHE A 24 0.14 19.48 -2.33
N SER A 25 -0.80 19.13 -1.45
CA SER A 25 -2.15 18.61 -1.76
C SER A 25 -2.22 17.12 -2.13
N TYR A 26 -1.07 16.48 -2.26
CA TYR A 26 -0.82 15.03 -2.28
C TYR A 26 0.63 14.81 -1.76
N HIS A 27 1.02 13.56 -1.55
CA HIS A 27 2.35 13.22 -1.06
C HIS A 27 3.28 12.94 -2.24
N THR A 28 4.27 13.81 -2.47
CA THR A 28 5.24 13.65 -3.55
C THR A 28 6.41 12.75 -3.15
N ASP A 29 7.03 12.09 -4.13
CA ASP A 29 8.28 11.34 -3.97
C ASP A 29 9.48 12.25 -3.68
N CYS A 30 9.61 13.34 -4.44
CA CYS A 30 10.67 14.31 -4.29
C CYS A 30 10.18 15.73 -4.61
N PRO A 31 10.70 16.75 -3.91
CA PRO A 31 10.20 18.11 -4.04
C PRO A 31 10.82 18.87 -5.22
N GLN A 32 11.78 18.28 -5.93
CA GLN A 32 12.61 19.00 -6.91
C GLN A 32 12.41 18.54 -8.35
N ILE A 33 12.39 17.24 -8.62
CA ILE A 33 12.48 16.69 -9.98
C ILE A 33 11.10 16.21 -10.47
N GLU A 34 10.63 15.08 -9.94
CA GLU A 34 9.42 14.40 -10.43
C GLU A 34 8.15 15.03 -9.84
N LYS A 35 8.10 15.12 -8.50
CA LYS A 35 6.95 15.66 -7.76
C LYS A 35 5.68 14.85 -8.04
N PHE A 36 5.80 13.55 -8.19
CA PHE A 36 4.68 12.67 -8.51
C PHE A 36 4.10 12.07 -7.25
N GLY A 37 2.78 11.85 -7.27
CA GLY A 37 2.04 11.21 -6.19
C GLY A 37 2.20 9.69 -6.18
N TRP A 38 3.44 9.20 -6.13
CA TRP A 38 3.73 7.77 -6.07
C TRP A 38 3.14 7.17 -4.78
N LEU A 39 2.30 6.15 -4.94
CA LEU A 39 1.40 5.67 -3.89
C LEU A 39 2.09 4.86 -2.79
N GLU A 40 3.21 4.19 -3.10
CA GLU A 40 4.05 3.52 -2.09
C GLU A 40 4.56 4.49 -1.03
N VAL A 41 4.99 5.70 -1.44
CA VAL A 41 5.52 6.74 -0.54
C VAL A 41 4.48 7.05 0.53
N THR A 42 3.21 7.13 0.13
CA THR A 42 2.11 7.48 1.02
C THR A 42 1.94 6.47 2.15
N HIS A 43 1.81 5.17 1.84
CA HIS A 43 1.56 4.17 2.89
C HIS A 43 2.82 3.71 3.63
N LEU A 44 3.99 3.67 2.97
CA LEU A 44 5.25 3.28 3.61
C LEU A 44 5.70 4.31 4.65
N LEU A 45 5.51 5.60 4.38
CA LEU A 45 5.88 6.67 5.31
C LEU A 45 4.76 7.04 6.29
N ALA A 46 3.54 6.52 6.10
CA ALA A 46 2.42 6.84 7.00
C ALA A 46 2.74 6.57 8.47
N PRO A 47 3.32 5.42 8.87
CA PRO A 47 3.65 5.19 10.28
C PRO A 47 4.56 6.26 10.91
N ALA A 48 5.41 6.93 10.13
CA ALA A 48 6.32 7.97 10.63
C ALA A 48 5.71 9.38 10.55
N THR A 49 5.09 9.72 9.43
CA THR A 49 4.58 11.08 9.14
C THR A 49 3.48 11.52 10.09
N GLN A 50 2.66 10.59 10.58
CA GLN A 50 1.57 10.86 11.53
C GLN A 50 2.07 11.35 12.90
N TYR A 51 3.31 11.02 13.30
CA TYR A 51 3.92 11.56 14.51
C TYR A 51 4.48 12.97 14.34
N ILE A 52 4.55 13.45 13.09
CA ILE A 52 5.14 14.74 12.74
C ILE A 52 4.06 15.75 12.38
N ARG A 53 2.99 15.31 11.69
CA ARG A 53 1.81 16.11 11.36
C ARG A 53 0.54 15.28 11.40
N ASP A 54 -0.57 15.96 11.62
CA ASP A 54 -1.88 15.40 11.35
C ASP A 54 -2.06 15.25 9.82
N MET A 55 -2.23 14.01 9.39
CA MET A 55 -2.28 13.60 7.99
C MET A 55 -3.66 13.07 7.58
N GLU A 56 -4.64 13.00 8.50
CA GLU A 56 -5.93 12.33 8.27
C GLU A 56 -6.61 12.88 7.00
N SER A 57 -6.78 14.19 6.94
CA SER A 57 -7.44 14.87 5.82
C SER A 57 -6.70 14.66 4.49
N LEU A 58 -5.36 14.62 4.53
CA LEU A 58 -4.56 14.42 3.32
C LEU A 58 -4.68 13.00 2.80
N TYR A 59 -4.65 11.98 3.66
CA TYR A 59 -4.83 10.59 3.25
C TYR A 59 -6.26 10.30 2.77
N SER A 60 -7.27 10.89 3.41
CA SER A 60 -8.65 10.81 2.91
C SER A 60 -8.80 11.40 1.51
N LYS A 61 -8.09 12.51 1.22
CA LYS A 61 -8.07 13.13 -0.11
C LYS A 61 -7.27 12.29 -1.11
N ILE A 62 -6.11 11.75 -0.75
CA ILE A 62 -5.33 10.87 -1.64
C ILE A 62 -6.15 9.63 -2.01
N LEU A 63 -6.97 9.10 -1.09
CA LEU A 63 -7.91 8.04 -1.41
C LEU A 63 -8.94 8.47 -2.47
N ASP A 64 -9.42 9.72 -2.45
CA ASP A 64 -10.27 10.22 -3.54
C ASP A 64 -9.52 10.28 -4.88
N ASP A 65 -8.26 10.73 -4.89
CA ASP A 65 -7.43 10.71 -6.10
C ASP A 65 -7.23 9.28 -6.64
N ILE A 66 -7.07 8.30 -5.74
CA ILE A 66 -6.95 6.88 -6.10
C ILE A 66 -8.24 6.37 -6.74
N LEU A 67 -9.39 6.76 -6.20
CA LEU A 67 -10.70 6.36 -6.75
C LEU A 67 -10.90 6.92 -8.16
N ASP A 68 -10.47 8.16 -8.39
CA ASP A 68 -10.53 8.81 -9.70
C ASP A 68 -9.54 8.18 -10.71
N ALA A 69 -8.38 7.71 -10.23
CA ALA A 69 -7.35 7.09 -11.07
C ALA A 69 -7.60 5.59 -11.35
N GLN A 70 -8.49 4.92 -10.60
CA GLN A 70 -8.72 3.50 -10.79
C GLN A 70 -9.31 3.20 -12.18
N GLU A 71 -8.65 2.29 -12.90
CA GLU A 71 -9.07 1.91 -14.25
C GLU A 71 -10.35 1.05 -14.26
N PRO A 72 -11.09 1.01 -15.39
CA PRO A 72 -12.30 0.19 -15.51
C PRO A 72 -12.13 -1.31 -15.25
N ASN A 73 -10.91 -1.84 -15.45
CA ASN A 73 -10.56 -3.24 -15.19
C ASN A 73 -10.30 -3.53 -13.69
N GLY A 74 -10.30 -2.50 -12.83
CA GLY A 74 -10.02 -2.57 -11.40
C GLY A 74 -8.59 -2.22 -11.00
N LEU A 75 -7.65 -2.06 -11.94
CA LEU A 75 -6.27 -1.64 -11.67
C LEU A 75 -6.25 -0.27 -10.98
N VAL A 76 -5.51 -0.17 -9.87
CA VAL A 76 -5.07 1.10 -9.33
C VAL A 76 -3.65 1.35 -9.85
N PRO A 77 -3.41 2.42 -10.62
CA PRO A 77 -2.07 2.73 -11.11
C PRO A 77 -1.14 3.08 -9.94
N THR A 78 0.15 3.15 -10.21
CA THR A 78 1.18 3.46 -9.20
C THR A 78 1.14 4.89 -8.67
N MET A 79 0.41 5.80 -9.33
CA MET A 79 0.35 7.21 -8.96
C MET A 79 -1.10 7.69 -8.82
N ALA A 80 -1.36 8.52 -7.82
CA ALA A 80 -2.59 9.29 -7.72
C ALA A 80 -2.31 10.71 -7.17
N PRO A 81 -2.73 11.78 -7.87
CA PRO A 81 -3.31 11.79 -9.22
C PRO A 81 -2.35 11.23 -10.28
N GLU A 82 -2.89 10.63 -11.34
CA GLU A 82 -2.08 10.14 -12.45
C GLU A 82 -1.61 11.32 -13.34
N MET A 83 -0.48 11.92 -12.96
CA MET A 83 0.11 13.06 -13.67
C MET A 83 0.81 12.66 -14.98
N ARG A 84 1.17 11.38 -15.10
CA ARG A 84 1.87 10.80 -16.25
C ARG A 84 1.53 9.32 -16.34
N TYR A 85 1.13 8.89 -17.53
CA TYR A 85 0.96 7.47 -17.81
C TYR A 85 2.32 6.76 -17.84
N MET A 86 2.46 5.69 -17.05
CA MET A 86 3.64 4.84 -17.02
C MET A 86 3.38 3.52 -17.76
N CYS A 87 4.41 2.73 -18.02
CA CYS A 87 4.26 1.42 -18.63
C CYS A 87 4.94 0.32 -17.81
N GLY A 88 4.45 -0.91 -17.98
CA GLY A 88 5.01 -2.07 -17.30
C GLY A 88 4.92 -1.96 -15.78
N PRO A 89 5.95 -2.38 -15.02
CA PRO A 89 5.94 -2.35 -13.56
C PRO A 89 5.73 -0.95 -12.96
N LEU A 90 6.16 0.11 -13.66
CA LEU A 90 5.93 1.48 -13.21
C LEU A 90 4.46 1.91 -13.31
N HIS A 91 3.59 1.12 -13.95
CA HIS A 91 2.15 1.34 -14.00
C HIS A 91 1.36 0.38 -13.10
N ASP A 92 1.81 -0.88 -13.04
CA ASP A 92 1.11 -1.97 -12.37
C ASP A 92 2.06 -2.67 -11.38
N THR A 93 2.02 -2.23 -10.12
CA THR A 93 2.72 -2.85 -9.00
C THR A 93 1.87 -2.76 -7.74
N ILE A 94 1.69 -3.88 -7.02
CA ILE A 94 0.81 -3.93 -5.85
C ILE A 94 1.38 -3.20 -4.63
N THR A 95 2.70 -3.12 -4.47
CA THR A 95 3.30 -2.28 -3.42
C THR A 95 3.03 -0.78 -3.60
N TRP A 96 2.53 -0.32 -4.75
CA TRP A 96 2.01 1.03 -4.95
C TRP A 96 0.47 1.03 -4.91
N GLY A 97 -0.17 0.33 -5.87
CA GLY A 97 -1.63 0.35 -6.04
C GLY A 97 -2.40 -0.21 -4.83
N GLY A 98 -1.74 -1.06 -4.03
CA GLY A 98 -2.25 -1.56 -2.74
C GLY A 98 -2.53 -0.47 -1.71
N ALA A 99 -2.10 0.78 -1.94
CA ALA A 99 -2.49 1.93 -1.13
C ALA A 99 -4.02 2.05 -0.94
N ILE A 100 -4.82 1.66 -1.94
CA ILE A 100 -6.29 1.64 -1.82
C ILE A 100 -6.80 0.73 -0.68
N CYS A 101 -6.06 -0.33 -0.37
CA CYS A 101 -6.36 -1.25 0.72
C CYS A 101 -5.68 -0.83 2.02
N LEU A 102 -4.45 -0.31 1.96
CA LEU A 102 -3.61 -0.03 3.12
C LEU A 102 -4.00 1.27 3.85
N LEU A 103 -4.34 2.33 3.11
CA LEU A 103 -4.64 3.64 3.71
C LEU A 103 -5.88 3.64 4.62
N PRO A 104 -6.99 2.95 4.31
CA PRO A 104 -8.12 2.86 5.23
C PRO A 104 -7.76 2.22 6.58
N ASP A 105 -6.91 1.19 6.59
CA ASP A 105 -6.42 0.55 7.83
C ASP A 105 -5.47 1.46 8.60
N ILE A 106 -4.65 2.26 7.92
CA ILE A 106 -3.83 3.32 8.55
C ILE A 106 -4.74 4.36 9.22
N LEU A 107 -5.73 4.89 8.49
CA LEU A 107 -6.66 5.89 9.02
C LEU A 107 -7.43 5.36 10.25
N LEU A 108 -7.87 4.11 10.20
CA LEU A 108 -8.50 3.45 11.33
C LEU A 108 -7.56 3.35 12.54
N ARG A 109 -6.31 2.89 12.35
CA ARG A 109 -5.39 2.65 13.47
C ARG A 109 -4.92 3.90 14.20
N TYR A 110 -4.67 4.96 13.44
CA TYR A 110 -4.01 6.16 13.98
C TYR A 110 -5.01 7.29 14.28
N TYR A 111 -6.17 7.30 13.65
CA TYR A 111 -7.19 8.35 13.81
C TYR A 111 -8.57 7.81 14.23
N ASP A 112 -8.74 6.49 14.38
CA ASP A 112 -10.05 5.85 14.62
C ASP A 112 -11.08 6.20 13.52
N SER A 113 -10.58 6.46 12.32
CA SER A 113 -11.35 7.10 11.26
C SER A 113 -11.87 6.08 10.24
N THR A 114 -13.19 5.94 10.18
CA THR A 114 -13.88 4.98 9.31
C THR A 114 -14.61 5.62 8.14
N HIS A 115 -14.67 6.96 8.08
CA HIS A 115 -15.52 7.70 7.14
C HIS A 115 -15.20 7.44 5.66
N VAL A 116 -13.96 7.04 5.33
CA VAL A 116 -13.55 6.69 3.97
C VAL A 116 -13.97 5.27 3.57
N ILE A 117 -14.19 4.38 4.52
CA ILE A 117 -14.40 2.95 4.26
C ILE A 117 -15.60 2.70 3.33
N PRO A 118 -16.80 3.31 3.53
CA PRO A 118 -17.95 3.05 2.67
C PRO A 118 -17.69 3.37 1.19
N LYS A 119 -16.93 4.43 0.90
CA LYS A 119 -16.62 4.84 -0.49
C LYS A 119 -15.46 4.04 -1.09
N VAL A 120 -14.46 3.69 -0.29
CA VAL A 120 -13.25 2.99 -0.77
C VAL A 120 -13.47 1.49 -0.95
N TYR A 121 -14.27 0.86 -0.07
CA TYR A 121 -14.42 -0.59 -0.04
C TYR A 121 -14.77 -1.22 -1.40
N PRO A 122 -15.78 -0.74 -2.17
CA PRO A 122 -16.10 -1.33 -3.46
C PRO A 122 -14.94 -1.26 -4.46
N ALA A 123 -14.14 -0.21 -4.43
CA ALA A 123 -12.99 -0.03 -5.31
C ALA A 123 -11.81 -0.91 -4.89
N ALA A 124 -11.57 -1.07 -3.58
CA ALA A 124 -10.59 -2.01 -3.04
C ALA A 124 -10.92 -3.46 -3.41
N VAL A 125 -12.21 -3.84 -3.38
CA VAL A 125 -12.68 -5.16 -3.85
C VAL A 125 -12.36 -5.36 -5.33
N ARG A 126 -12.67 -4.39 -6.20
CA ARG A 126 -12.32 -4.45 -7.63
C ARG A 126 -10.81 -4.62 -7.84
N TYR A 127 -10.00 -3.94 -7.04
CA TYR A 127 -8.54 -4.08 -7.12
C TYR A 127 -8.06 -5.47 -6.70
N MET A 128 -8.63 -6.07 -5.64
CA MET A 128 -8.29 -7.45 -5.26
C MET A 128 -8.71 -8.48 -6.31
N GLU A 129 -9.87 -8.30 -6.94
CA GLU A 129 -10.28 -9.14 -8.09
C GLU A 129 -9.37 -8.93 -9.32
N TYR A 130 -8.89 -7.71 -9.55
CA TYR A 130 -7.85 -7.46 -10.56
C TYR A 130 -6.56 -8.22 -10.25
N MET A 131 -6.06 -8.13 -9.01
CA MET A 131 -4.84 -8.83 -8.59
C MET A 131 -5.00 -10.36 -8.65
N LYS A 132 -6.20 -10.89 -8.40
CA LYS A 132 -6.51 -12.32 -8.57
C LYS A 132 -6.17 -12.83 -9.97
N MET A 133 -6.44 -12.03 -11.00
CA MET A 133 -6.14 -12.38 -12.40
C MET A 133 -4.64 -12.46 -12.68
N LYS A 134 -3.82 -11.86 -11.81
CA LYS A 134 -2.36 -11.85 -11.91
C LYS A 134 -1.70 -12.98 -11.12
N GLU A 135 -2.48 -13.74 -10.33
CA GLU A 135 -1.95 -14.84 -9.54
C GLU A 135 -1.26 -15.89 -10.42
N ARG A 136 -0.06 -16.29 -10.00
CA ARG A 136 0.69 -17.44 -10.51
C ARG A 136 0.76 -18.50 -9.42
N LYS A 137 0.93 -19.77 -9.82
CA LYS A 137 1.09 -20.90 -8.88
C LYS A 137 0.02 -20.94 -7.78
N GLY A 138 -1.20 -20.49 -8.10
CA GLY A 138 -2.34 -20.49 -7.19
C GLY A 138 -2.33 -19.40 -6.10
N GLY A 139 -1.52 -18.34 -6.23
CA GLY A 139 -1.58 -17.19 -5.31
C GLY A 139 -0.36 -16.26 -5.28
N LEU A 140 0.75 -16.60 -5.96
CA LEU A 140 1.92 -15.73 -6.01
C LEU A 140 1.70 -14.56 -6.96
N ILE A 141 2.19 -13.39 -6.57
CA ILE A 141 2.32 -12.23 -7.44
C ILE A 141 3.78 -12.14 -7.88
N GLU A 142 4.07 -12.45 -9.15
CA GLU A 142 5.42 -12.50 -9.72
C GLU A 142 5.65 -11.33 -10.72
N HIS A 143 5.05 -10.17 -10.45
CA HIS A 143 5.26 -8.93 -11.20
C HIS A 143 5.25 -7.74 -10.25
N GLY A 144 5.93 -6.66 -10.62
CA GLY A 144 6.04 -5.45 -9.83
C GLY A 144 7.48 -4.94 -9.74
N LEU A 145 7.76 -4.02 -8.83
CA LEU A 145 9.10 -3.44 -8.64
C LEU A 145 9.89 -4.12 -7.50
N GLY A 146 9.22 -4.75 -6.55
CA GLY A 146 9.84 -5.29 -5.33
C GLY A 146 10.43 -4.20 -4.41
N ASP A 147 11.63 -4.46 -3.86
CA ASP A 147 12.33 -3.53 -2.96
C ASP A 147 13.02 -2.39 -3.73
N TRP A 148 12.19 -1.48 -4.24
CA TRP A 148 12.62 -0.36 -5.07
C TRP A 148 13.56 0.58 -4.31
N GLY A 149 14.68 0.93 -4.96
CA GLY A 149 15.79 1.68 -4.36
C GLY A 149 17.13 0.96 -4.47
N ARG A 150 17.12 -0.35 -4.75
CA ARG A 150 18.31 -1.11 -5.17
C ARG A 150 18.32 -1.36 -6.68
N ASP A 151 17.36 -2.15 -7.15
CA ASP A 151 17.10 -2.51 -8.56
C ASP A 151 15.67 -3.08 -8.65
N ILE A 152 15.13 -3.25 -9.87
CA ILE A 152 13.88 -4.02 -10.06
C ILE A 152 14.12 -5.46 -9.59
N ALA A 153 13.33 -5.91 -8.61
CA ALA A 153 13.42 -7.28 -8.13
C ALA A 153 12.89 -8.28 -9.17
N PHE A 154 13.42 -9.51 -9.14
CA PHE A 154 12.96 -10.59 -10.01
C PHE A 154 12.90 -11.92 -9.24
N GLY A 155 12.13 -12.87 -9.79
CA GLY A 155 11.99 -14.21 -9.22
C GLY A 155 11.48 -14.17 -7.78
N ASN A 156 12.10 -14.95 -6.89
CA ASN A 156 11.65 -15.06 -5.50
C ASN A 156 11.79 -13.75 -4.71
N HIS A 157 12.73 -12.85 -5.05
CA HIS A 157 12.85 -11.56 -4.36
C HIS A 157 11.64 -10.66 -4.62
N GLN A 158 11.16 -10.63 -5.87
CA GLN A 158 9.93 -9.93 -6.23
C GLN A 158 8.71 -10.63 -5.64
N ALA A 159 8.59 -11.94 -5.86
CA ALA A 159 7.44 -12.71 -5.41
C ALA A 159 7.24 -12.65 -3.90
N ASN A 160 8.33 -12.57 -3.12
CA ASN A 160 8.29 -12.40 -1.67
C ASN A 160 7.55 -11.12 -1.28
N ILE A 161 7.97 -9.98 -1.80
CA ILE A 161 7.41 -8.68 -1.40
C ILE A 161 5.98 -8.53 -1.91
N GLU A 162 5.76 -8.78 -3.21
CA GLU A 162 4.47 -8.53 -3.85
C GLU A 162 3.38 -9.45 -3.30
N THR A 163 3.71 -10.72 -3.02
CA THR A 163 2.75 -11.67 -2.43
C THR A 163 2.47 -11.35 -0.96
N ALA A 164 3.45 -10.87 -0.20
CA ALA A 164 3.25 -10.44 1.18
C ALA A 164 2.32 -9.22 1.26
N ILE A 165 2.52 -8.23 0.38
CA ILE A 165 1.60 -7.08 0.28
C ILE A 165 0.23 -7.51 -0.20
N TYR A 166 0.13 -8.48 -1.11
CA TYR A 166 -1.15 -9.00 -1.54
C TYR A 166 -1.95 -9.63 -0.40
N TYR A 167 -1.29 -10.47 0.41
CA TYR A 167 -1.86 -11.00 1.65
C TYR A 167 -2.34 -9.89 2.58
N ARG A 168 -1.50 -8.86 2.80
CA ARG A 168 -1.85 -7.73 3.67
C ARG A 168 -3.05 -6.93 3.14
N CYS A 169 -3.14 -6.71 1.83
CA CYS A 169 -4.25 -6.01 1.21
C CYS A 169 -5.57 -6.76 1.42
N LEU A 170 -5.59 -8.08 1.25
CA LEU A 170 -6.76 -8.91 1.51
C LEU A 170 -7.23 -8.80 2.97
N GLN A 171 -6.30 -8.80 3.92
CA GLN A 171 -6.64 -8.56 5.33
C GLN A 171 -7.26 -7.17 5.56
N CYS A 172 -6.74 -6.12 4.93
CA CYS A 172 -7.32 -4.80 5.05
C CYS A 172 -8.73 -4.73 4.46
N VAL A 173 -8.99 -5.42 3.34
CA VAL A 173 -10.35 -5.50 2.76
C VAL A 173 -11.30 -6.27 3.67
N ALA A 174 -10.83 -7.33 4.36
CA ALA A 174 -11.61 -8.02 5.38
C ALA A 174 -11.96 -7.10 6.58
N ILE A 175 -11.01 -6.25 7.02
CA ILE A 175 -11.25 -5.25 8.06
C ILE A 175 -12.31 -4.25 7.61
N MET A 176 -12.18 -3.69 6.40
CA MET A 176 -13.18 -2.78 5.83
C MET A 176 -14.57 -3.42 5.77
N ALA A 177 -14.67 -4.69 5.34
CA ALA A 177 -15.94 -5.41 5.31
C ALA A 177 -16.53 -5.58 6.73
N THR A 178 -15.69 -5.81 7.73
CA THR A 178 -16.09 -5.92 9.14
C THR A 178 -16.66 -4.61 9.67
N GLU A 179 -15.99 -3.48 9.42
CA GLU A 179 -16.47 -2.14 9.79
C GLU A 179 -17.82 -1.79 9.15
N LEU A 180 -18.09 -2.33 7.96
CA LEU A 180 -19.37 -2.17 7.27
C LEU A 180 -20.44 -3.18 7.69
N GLY A 181 -20.16 -4.08 8.64
CA GLY A 181 -21.09 -5.14 9.06
C GLY A 181 -21.30 -6.24 8.02
N LYS A 182 -20.43 -6.35 7.00
CA LYS A 182 -20.52 -7.31 5.89
C LYS A 182 -19.85 -8.64 6.26
N VAL A 183 -20.41 -9.35 7.24
CA VAL A 183 -19.81 -10.54 7.87
C VAL A 183 -19.38 -11.62 6.86
N ASN A 184 -20.23 -11.93 5.87
CA ASN A 184 -19.90 -12.95 4.87
C ASN A 184 -18.75 -12.52 3.95
N GLU A 185 -18.67 -11.24 3.60
CA GLU A 185 -17.59 -10.72 2.75
C GLU A 185 -16.27 -10.67 3.56
N ALA A 186 -16.32 -10.29 4.84
CA ALA A 186 -15.16 -10.34 5.72
C ALA A 186 -14.59 -11.76 5.85
N ALA A 187 -15.46 -12.76 6.03
CA ALA A 187 -15.05 -14.17 6.06
C ALA A 187 -14.42 -14.60 4.73
N HIS A 188 -15.03 -14.22 3.60
CA HIS A 188 -14.49 -14.53 2.28
C HIS A 188 -13.06 -13.98 2.06
N PHE A 189 -12.82 -12.70 2.38
CA PHE A 189 -11.49 -12.10 2.22
C PHE A 189 -10.47 -12.67 3.21
N THR A 190 -10.91 -13.09 4.40
CA THR A 190 -10.06 -13.80 5.37
C THR A 190 -9.62 -15.16 4.82
N GLU A 191 -10.55 -15.96 4.30
CA GLU A 191 -10.24 -17.26 3.68
C GLU A 191 -9.32 -17.10 2.46
N TRP A 192 -9.52 -16.04 1.67
CA TRP A 192 -8.64 -15.71 0.57
C TRP A 192 -7.23 -15.40 1.07
N ALA A 193 -7.08 -14.52 2.06
CA ALA A 193 -5.79 -14.21 2.67
C ALA A 193 -5.09 -15.48 3.19
N ASP A 194 -5.81 -16.36 3.88
CA ASP A 194 -5.26 -17.62 4.40
C ASP A 194 -4.75 -18.55 3.29
N ARG A 195 -5.43 -18.58 2.14
CA ARG A 195 -4.93 -19.30 0.96
C ARG A 195 -3.61 -18.70 0.47
N ILE A 196 -3.51 -17.37 0.38
CA ILE A 196 -2.27 -16.70 -0.05
C ILE A 196 -1.13 -16.98 0.93
N ALA A 197 -1.37 -16.95 2.24
CA ALA A 197 -0.36 -17.29 3.25
C ALA A 197 0.17 -18.73 3.07
N LYS A 198 -0.72 -19.70 2.79
CA LYS A 198 -0.31 -21.09 2.51
C LYS A 198 0.56 -21.20 1.25
N VAL A 199 0.20 -20.48 0.19
CA VAL A 199 0.96 -20.47 -1.08
C VAL A 199 2.32 -19.80 -0.88
N TYR A 200 2.37 -18.66 -0.18
CA TYR A 200 3.59 -17.97 0.18
C TYR A 200 4.53 -18.92 0.94
N ASN A 201 4.06 -19.56 2.01
CA ASN A 201 4.88 -20.46 2.82
C ASN A 201 5.37 -21.66 2.01
N LYS A 202 4.54 -22.24 1.14
CA LYS A 202 4.94 -23.36 0.30
C LYS A 202 6.06 -23.02 -0.69
N HIS A 203 6.07 -21.80 -1.22
CA HIS A 203 6.94 -21.45 -2.34
C HIS A 203 8.12 -20.54 -1.98
N LEU A 204 8.02 -19.76 -0.91
CA LEU A 204 8.94 -18.65 -0.61
C LEU A 204 9.54 -18.73 0.80
N LEU A 205 8.91 -19.45 1.74
CA LEU A 205 9.50 -19.67 3.05
C LEU A 205 10.64 -20.69 2.91
N VAL A 206 11.87 -20.23 3.11
CA VAL A 206 13.05 -21.07 3.24
C VAL A 206 13.35 -21.16 4.72
N THR A 207 13.17 -22.34 5.31
CA THR A 207 13.64 -22.62 6.66
C THR A 207 15.02 -23.24 6.60
N ASP A 208 15.92 -22.83 7.51
CA ASP A 208 17.20 -23.53 7.73
C ASP A 208 16.99 -24.92 8.36
N ASP A 209 15.74 -25.24 8.72
CA ASP A 209 15.33 -26.53 9.27
C ASP A 209 14.77 -27.44 8.16
N PRO A 210 15.43 -28.57 7.85
CA PRO A 210 14.97 -29.55 6.87
C PRO A 210 13.86 -30.48 7.40
N SER A 211 13.28 -30.20 8.57
CA SER A 211 12.24 -31.04 9.23
C SER A 211 10.97 -31.23 8.41
#